data_AF-A0A928VJZ5-F1
#
_entry.id   AF-A0A928VJZ5-F1
#
_cell.length_a   1.000
_cell.length_b   1.000
_cell.length_c   1.000
_cell.angle_alpha   90.00
_cell.angle_beta   90.00
_cell.angle_gamma   90.00
#
_symmetry.space_group_name_H-M   'P 1'
#
loop_
_entity.id
_entity.type
_entity.pdbx_description
1 polymer ?
#
loop_
_entity_poly.entity_id
_entity_poly.type
_entity_poly.pdbx_seq_one_letter_code
_entity_poly.pdbx_strand_id
1 'polypeptide(L)'
;PAPETTAPAGNTFATNDLTFAEPQYQQKNDRIRQVIAVFQNEPDYYGPAWKLRRTFDRIPAERTADWFFKQGGRGAVKTLGSRLQNILVGAAAISILYNLYGDKLRPLVLANSPERLGEWRRGLQDCLGLTRNDFGADRGPALFEFPEPLVQRAERAQKEGKLPLIIIDEMEEAVNLGVLQFPLWLAFAPAVTDYQSTNYYQAY
;
A
#
# COMPACT_ATOMS: atom_id res chain seq x y z
N PRO A 1 -15.98 -24.70 -58.15
CA PRO A 1 -16.30 -24.84 -56.71
C PRO A 1 -15.02 -25.06 -55.88
N ALA A 2 -14.59 -24.01 -55.19
CA ALA A 2 -13.69 -23.99 -54.04
C ALA A 2 -13.95 -22.63 -53.32
N PRO A 3 -13.98 -22.57 -51.98
CA PRO A 3 -14.43 -21.38 -51.27
C PRO A 3 -13.32 -20.33 -51.12
N GLU A 4 -13.68 -19.07 -51.30
CA GLU A 4 -12.85 -17.91 -50.96
C GLU A 4 -12.69 -17.83 -49.43
N THR A 5 -11.46 -18.00 -48.95
CA THR A 5 -11.07 -17.73 -47.57
C THR A 5 -11.06 -16.21 -47.36
N THR A 6 -12.11 -15.67 -46.75
CA THR A 6 -12.11 -14.31 -46.21
C THR A 6 -11.17 -14.24 -45.00
N ALA A 7 -10.02 -13.59 -45.16
CA ALA A 7 -9.18 -13.16 -44.05
C ALA A 7 -9.91 -12.05 -43.24
N PRO A 8 -9.89 -12.07 -41.90
CA PRO A 8 -10.56 -11.06 -41.11
C PRO A 8 -9.79 -9.73 -41.19
N ALA A 9 -10.56 -8.64 -41.31
CA ALA A 9 -10.08 -7.28 -41.26
C ALA A 9 -9.18 -7.06 -40.04
N GLY A 10 -7.91 -6.72 -40.31
CA GLY A 10 -6.98 -6.30 -39.27
C GLY A 10 -7.53 -5.06 -38.58
N ASN A 11 -7.87 -5.19 -37.29
CA ASN A 11 -8.12 -4.06 -36.42
C ASN A 11 -6.87 -3.18 -36.43
N THR A 12 -6.92 -2.09 -37.18
CA THR A 12 -6.02 -0.95 -37.01
C THR A 12 -6.34 -0.34 -35.65
N PHE A 13 -5.67 -0.83 -34.60
CA PHE A 13 -5.54 -0.05 -33.38
C PHE A 13 -4.71 1.18 -33.77
N ALA A 14 -5.40 2.30 -34.01
CA ALA A 14 -4.79 3.59 -34.20
C ALA A 14 -3.86 3.84 -33.01
N THR A 15 -2.56 3.83 -33.28
CA THR A 15 -1.50 4.29 -32.39
C THR A 15 -1.55 5.81 -32.30
N ASN A 16 -2.67 6.35 -31.82
CA ASN A 16 -2.76 7.74 -31.42
C ASN A 16 -2.72 7.78 -29.89
N ASP A 17 -1.69 8.47 -29.40
CA ASP A 17 -1.44 8.89 -28.02
C ASP A 17 -0.60 7.94 -27.15
N LEU A 18 0.65 7.73 -27.57
CA LEU A 18 1.78 7.36 -26.70
C LEU A 18 2.40 8.60 -26.02
N THR A 19 1.61 9.59 -25.64
CA THR A 19 2.05 10.67 -24.76
C THR A 19 1.87 10.19 -23.33
N PHE A 20 2.93 9.63 -22.74
CA PHE A 20 2.92 9.28 -21.33
C PHE A 20 2.53 10.51 -20.50
N ALA A 21 1.70 10.29 -19.48
CA ALA A 21 1.14 11.25 -18.54
C ALA A 21 2.19 11.94 -17.64
N GLU A 22 3.26 12.45 -18.22
CA GLU A 22 4.48 12.91 -17.55
C GLU A 22 4.25 14.09 -16.59
N PRO A 23 3.49 15.15 -16.96
CA PRO A 23 3.27 16.28 -16.05
C PRO A 23 2.43 15.92 -14.81
N GLN A 24 1.38 15.11 -14.97
CA GLN A 24 0.53 14.68 -13.86
C GLN A 24 1.25 13.71 -12.93
N TYR A 25 2.11 12.85 -13.48
CA TYR A 25 2.94 11.95 -12.70
C TYR A 25 4.00 12.70 -11.89
N GLN A 26 4.68 13.67 -12.52
CA GLN A 26 5.67 14.53 -11.84
C GLN A 26 5.04 15.33 -10.71
N GLN A 27 3.89 15.97 -10.94
CA GLN A 27 3.18 16.74 -9.91
C GLN A 27 2.81 15.88 -8.70
N LYS A 28 2.34 14.64 -8.93
CA LYS A 28 2.06 13.69 -7.84
C LYS A 28 3.31 13.31 -7.07
N ASN A 29 4.43 13.05 -7.76
CA ASN A 29 5.69 12.71 -7.12
C ASN A 29 6.23 13.84 -6.25
N ASP A 30 6.17 15.07 -6.73
CA ASP A 30 6.57 16.24 -5.96
C ASP A 30 5.68 16.44 -4.76
N ARG A 31 4.37 16.19 -4.91
CA ARG A 31 3.44 16.22 -3.78
C ARG A 31 3.77 15.15 -2.74
N ILE A 32 4.09 13.92 -3.15
CA ILE A 32 4.52 12.85 -2.23
C ILE A 32 5.78 13.27 -1.46
N ARG A 33 6.79 13.81 -2.15
CA ARG A 33 8.03 14.31 -1.51
C ARG A 33 7.73 15.41 -0.50
N GLN A 34 6.88 16.37 -0.85
CA GLN A 34 6.48 17.45 0.04
C GLN A 34 5.80 16.92 1.31
N VAL A 35 4.86 15.97 1.17
CA VAL A 35 4.16 15.40 2.32
C VAL A 35 5.11 14.60 3.22
N ILE A 36 6.03 13.81 2.64
CA ILE A 36 7.06 13.11 3.43
C ILE A 36 7.93 14.12 4.18
N ALA A 37 8.38 15.20 3.52
CA ALA A 37 9.18 16.23 4.17
C ALA A 37 8.43 16.91 5.33
N VAL A 38 7.12 17.17 5.19
CA VAL A 38 6.29 17.70 6.28
C VAL A 38 6.26 16.72 7.45
N PHE A 39 6.10 15.42 7.21
CA PHE A 39 6.09 14.43 8.29
C PHE A 39 7.40 14.37 9.09
N GLN A 40 8.54 14.61 8.43
CA GLN A 40 9.85 14.58 9.09
C GLN A 40 10.15 15.88 9.86
N ASN A 41 9.76 17.03 9.31
CA ASN A 41 10.18 18.34 9.83
C ASN A 41 9.12 19.04 10.68
N GLU A 42 7.85 18.71 10.51
CA GLU A 42 6.71 19.38 11.14
C GLU A 42 5.68 18.35 11.68
N PRO A 43 6.06 17.52 12.68
CA PRO A 43 5.17 16.51 13.22
C PRO A 43 3.95 17.17 13.90
N ASP A 44 2.75 16.76 13.48
CA ASP A 44 1.48 17.30 13.96
C ASP A 44 0.71 16.27 14.77
N TYR A 45 0.98 16.19 16.07
CA TYR A 45 0.37 15.21 16.98
C TYR A 45 -1.15 15.37 17.15
N TYR A 46 -1.73 16.50 16.72
CA TYR A 46 -3.15 16.82 16.86
C TYR A 46 -3.84 17.09 15.52
N GLY A 47 -3.19 16.74 14.41
CA GLY A 47 -3.68 17.03 13.05
C GLY A 47 -5.04 16.42 12.78
N PRO A 48 -5.80 16.88 11.77
CA PRO A 48 -7.11 16.30 11.46
C PRO A 48 -7.01 14.81 11.10
N ALA A 49 -8.15 14.10 11.10
CA ALA A 49 -8.21 12.71 10.67
C ALA A 49 -7.51 12.52 9.31
N TRP A 50 -6.82 11.38 9.16
CA TRP A 50 -6.02 11.01 7.99
C TRP A 50 -4.66 11.72 7.85
N LYS A 51 -4.36 12.74 8.66
CA LYS A 51 -3.01 13.31 8.76
C LYS A 51 -2.16 12.49 9.72
N LEU A 52 -0.88 12.30 9.41
CA LEU A 52 0.04 11.57 10.29
C LEU A 52 0.30 12.34 11.60
N ARG A 53 0.01 11.71 12.75
CA ARG A 53 0.11 12.26 14.12
C ARG A 53 1.29 11.70 14.93
N ARG A 54 2.37 11.35 14.26
CA ARG A 54 3.56 10.72 14.84
C ARG A 54 4.82 11.31 14.23
N THR A 55 5.91 11.27 14.99
CA THR A 55 7.26 11.51 14.46
C THR A 55 7.54 10.52 13.35
N PHE A 56 8.10 11.02 12.25
CA PHE A 56 8.43 10.21 11.10
C PHE A 56 9.92 10.28 10.84
N ASP A 57 10.67 9.40 11.51
CA ASP A 57 12.12 9.38 11.42
C ASP A 57 12.61 8.97 10.02
N ARG A 58 13.90 9.15 9.79
CA ARG A 58 14.55 8.89 8.50
C ARG A 58 14.28 7.49 7.94
N ILE A 59 14.36 6.45 8.77
CA ILE A 59 14.24 5.06 8.30
C ILE A 59 12.82 4.73 7.79
N PRO A 60 11.73 4.97 8.57
CA PRO A 60 10.37 4.87 8.04
C PRO A 60 10.11 5.74 6.80
N ALA A 61 10.68 6.95 6.76
CA ALA A 61 10.54 7.84 5.61
C ALA A 61 11.19 7.28 4.34
N GLU A 62 12.41 6.75 4.44
CA GLU A 62 13.09 6.09 3.34
C GLU A 62 12.31 4.85 2.86
N ARG A 63 11.74 4.05 3.78
CA ARG A 63 10.91 2.89 3.41
C ARG A 63 9.66 3.30 2.65
N THR A 64 8.94 4.30 3.13
CA THR A 64 7.73 4.82 2.46
C THR A 64 8.08 5.43 1.10
N ALA A 65 9.15 6.22 1.02
CA ALA A 65 9.62 6.82 -0.23
C ALA A 65 10.02 5.75 -1.26
N ASP A 66 10.77 4.73 -0.84
CA ASP A 66 11.18 3.63 -1.72
C ASP A 66 9.98 2.87 -2.27
N TRP A 67 8.96 2.62 -1.46
CA TRP A 67 7.74 1.98 -1.93
C TRP A 67 7.01 2.83 -2.99
N PHE A 68 6.90 4.15 -2.80
CA PHE A 68 6.31 5.02 -3.81
C PHE A 68 7.15 5.11 -5.09
N PHE A 69 8.45 5.40 -4.97
CA PHE A 69 9.27 5.83 -6.11
C PHE A 69 10.02 4.70 -6.80
N LYS A 70 10.45 3.66 -6.07
CA LYS A 70 11.16 2.51 -6.65
C LYS A 70 10.21 1.37 -7.01
N GLN A 71 9.14 1.22 -6.24
CA GLN A 71 8.16 0.14 -6.44
C GLN A 71 6.84 0.63 -7.06
N GLY A 72 6.71 1.92 -7.34
CA GLY A 72 5.51 2.48 -7.98
C GLY A 72 4.22 2.32 -7.15
N GLY A 73 4.33 2.18 -5.83
CA GLY A 73 3.19 1.87 -4.95
C GLY A 73 2.77 0.38 -4.97
N ARG A 74 3.63 -0.50 -5.48
CA ARG A 74 3.35 -1.93 -5.61
C ARG A 74 4.57 -2.76 -5.24
N GLY A 75 4.60 -3.29 -4.02
CA GLY A 75 5.73 -4.12 -3.63
C GLY A 75 5.82 -4.41 -2.14
N ALA A 76 6.80 -5.27 -1.83
CA ALA A 76 7.17 -5.58 -0.47
C ALA A 76 8.33 -4.69 -0.01
N VAL A 77 8.24 -4.18 1.21
CA VAL A 77 9.35 -3.51 1.90
C VAL A 77 9.87 -4.41 3.02
N LYS A 78 11.16 -4.33 3.33
CA LYS A 78 11.71 -5.03 4.50
C LYS A 78 11.08 -4.47 5.77
N THR A 79 10.61 -5.36 6.65
CA THR A 79 10.17 -5.00 8.01
C THR A 79 11.23 -4.17 8.73
N LEU A 80 10.77 -3.29 9.62
CA LEU A 80 11.63 -2.52 10.52
C LEU A 80 11.86 -3.24 11.87
N GLY A 81 11.54 -4.53 11.96
CA GLY A 81 11.78 -5.37 13.14
C GLY A 81 10.75 -5.17 14.26
N SER A 82 9.74 -4.32 14.03
CA SER A 82 8.60 -4.14 14.93
C SER A 82 7.34 -3.81 14.14
N ARG A 83 6.23 -4.48 14.48
CA ARG A 83 4.93 -4.21 13.88
C ARG A 83 4.49 -2.75 14.05
N LEU A 84 4.84 -2.10 15.16
CA LEU A 84 4.52 -0.67 15.35
C LEU A 84 5.21 0.22 14.31
N GLN A 85 6.45 -0.10 13.94
CA GLN A 85 7.18 0.63 12.89
C GLN A 85 6.61 0.33 11.50
N ASN A 86 6.20 -0.91 11.24
CA ASN A 86 5.50 -1.28 10.01
C ASN A 86 4.14 -0.55 9.89
N ILE A 87 3.39 -0.47 11.00
CA ILE A 87 2.15 0.30 11.06
C ILE A 87 2.42 1.78 10.78
N LEU A 88 3.51 2.37 11.31
CA LEU A 88 3.88 3.75 11.02
C LEU A 88 4.14 3.99 9.52
N VAL A 89 4.87 3.08 8.86
CA VAL A 89 5.10 3.12 7.40
C VAL A 89 3.78 3.01 6.64
N GLY A 90 2.93 2.05 7.01
CA GLY A 90 1.60 1.86 6.39
C GLY A 90 0.67 3.06 6.59
N ALA A 91 0.66 3.65 7.79
CA ALA A 91 -0.09 4.85 8.11
C ALA A 91 0.41 6.05 7.30
N ALA A 92 1.73 6.23 7.16
CA ALA A 92 2.29 7.29 6.31
C ALA A 92 1.87 7.12 4.84
N ALA A 93 1.90 5.89 4.30
CA ALA A 93 1.42 5.61 2.95
C ALA A 93 -0.07 5.92 2.78
N ILE A 94 -0.92 5.53 3.75
CA ILE A 94 -2.35 5.89 3.77
C ILE A 94 -2.51 7.41 3.79
N SER A 95 -1.80 8.11 4.67
CA SER A 95 -1.91 9.56 4.83
C SER A 95 -1.54 10.31 3.55
N ILE A 96 -0.45 9.90 2.89
CA ILE A 96 -0.02 10.45 1.61
C ILE A 96 -1.07 10.18 0.51
N LEU A 97 -1.53 8.94 0.38
CA LEU A 97 -2.52 8.59 -0.64
C LEU A 97 -3.87 9.28 -0.39
N TYR A 98 -4.27 9.46 0.86
CA TYR A 98 -5.46 10.21 1.21
C TYR A 98 -5.28 11.70 0.89
N ASN A 99 -4.09 12.26 1.05
CA ASN A 99 -3.80 13.63 0.62
C ASN A 99 -3.97 13.81 -0.90
N LEU A 100 -3.66 12.77 -1.69
CA LEU A 100 -3.75 12.80 -3.16
C LEU A 100 -5.15 12.48 -3.70
N TYR A 101 -5.85 11.54 -3.07
CA TYR A 101 -7.08 10.93 -3.61
C TYR A 101 -8.30 11.12 -2.71
N GLY A 102 -8.12 11.63 -1.49
CA GLY A 102 -9.19 11.90 -0.53
C GLY A 102 -10.03 10.67 -0.22
N ASP A 103 -11.34 10.89 -0.21
CA ASP A 103 -12.36 9.88 0.08
C ASP A 103 -12.46 8.76 -0.97
N LYS A 104 -11.65 8.79 -2.03
CA LYS A 104 -11.54 7.67 -2.98
C LYS A 104 -10.68 6.54 -2.43
N LEU A 105 -9.75 6.81 -1.52
CA LEU A 105 -8.87 5.79 -0.96
C LEU A 105 -9.67 4.79 -0.12
N ARG A 106 -9.36 3.50 -0.29
CA ARG A 106 -9.91 2.39 0.50
C ARG A 106 -8.77 1.53 1.04
N PRO A 107 -8.22 1.83 2.24
CA PRO A 107 -7.21 1.00 2.86
C PRO A 107 -7.80 -0.33 3.33
N LEU A 108 -7.17 -1.44 2.95
CA LEU A 108 -7.57 -2.80 3.31
C LEU A 108 -6.35 -3.49 3.92
N VAL A 109 -6.42 -3.85 5.20
CA VAL A 109 -5.30 -4.50 5.90
C VAL A 109 -5.58 -6.00 6.01
N LEU A 110 -4.60 -6.81 5.63
CA LEU A 110 -4.56 -8.26 5.81
C LEU A 110 -3.62 -8.61 6.96
N ALA A 111 -4.11 -9.31 7.98
CA ALA A 111 -3.28 -9.94 9.01
C ALA A 111 -3.95 -11.20 9.58
N ASN A 112 -3.20 -12.28 9.71
CA ASN A 112 -3.69 -13.63 10.02
C ASN A 112 -4.11 -13.90 11.48
N SER A 113 -4.34 -12.88 12.31
CA SER A 113 -4.90 -13.08 13.65
C SER A 113 -5.70 -11.88 14.19
N PRO A 114 -6.73 -12.11 15.02
CA PRO A 114 -7.51 -11.04 15.62
C PRO A 114 -6.69 -10.06 16.46
N GLU A 115 -5.65 -10.55 17.17
CA GLU A 115 -4.75 -9.73 17.97
C GLU A 115 -4.02 -8.73 17.09
N ARG A 116 -3.52 -9.18 15.94
CA ARG A 116 -2.79 -8.34 14.99
C ARG A 116 -3.71 -7.34 14.31
N LEU A 117 -4.93 -7.74 13.96
CA LEU A 117 -5.93 -6.77 13.48
C LEU A 117 -6.25 -5.73 14.57
N GLY A 118 -6.27 -6.13 15.84
CA GLY A 118 -6.41 -5.23 16.97
C GLY A 118 -5.26 -4.21 17.06
N GLU A 119 -4.02 -4.65 16.86
CA GLU A 119 -2.84 -3.78 16.81
C GLU A 119 -2.86 -2.84 15.61
N TRP A 120 -3.17 -3.33 14.41
CA TRP A 120 -3.34 -2.51 13.22
C TRP A 120 -4.42 -1.46 13.40
N ARG A 121 -5.58 -1.84 13.95
CA ARG A 121 -6.66 -0.88 14.27
C ARG A 121 -6.16 0.22 15.19
N ARG A 122 -5.57 -0.16 16.33
CA ARG A 122 -5.12 0.78 17.37
C ARG A 122 -4.02 1.68 16.83
N GLY A 123 -3.04 1.12 16.14
CA GLY A 123 -1.96 1.87 15.53
C GLY A 123 -2.42 2.82 14.42
N LEU A 124 -3.41 2.45 13.60
CA LEU A 124 -4.01 3.37 12.62
C LEU A 124 -4.82 4.49 13.30
N GLN A 125 -5.56 4.19 14.37
CA GLN A 125 -6.24 5.22 15.17
C GLN A 125 -5.24 6.23 15.73
N ASP A 126 -4.16 5.73 16.30
CA ASP A 126 -3.09 6.51 16.91
C ASP A 126 -2.31 7.35 15.89
N CYS A 127 -1.95 6.76 14.75
CA CYS A 127 -1.13 7.41 13.73
C CYS A 127 -1.91 8.37 12.85
N LEU A 128 -3.22 8.13 12.63
CA LEU A 128 -4.02 8.91 11.67
C LEU A 128 -5.16 9.68 12.33
N GLY A 129 -5.29 9.61 13.65
CA GLY A 129 -6.35 10.32 14.35
C GLY A 129 -7.74 9.77 14.11
N LEU A 130 -7.85 8.50 13.74
CA LEU A 130 -9.12 7.85 13.45
C LEU A 130 -9.80 7.44 14.74
N THR A 131 -11.13 7.46 14.72
CA THR A 131 -12.01 6.92 15.76
C THR A 131 -12.50 5.53 15.36
N ARG A 132 -13.28 4.87 16.22
CA ARG A 132 -13.91 3.59 15.86
C ARG A 132 -14.89 3.71 14.69
N ASN A 133 -15.54 4.87 14.55
CA ASN A 133 -16.58 5.11 13.55
C ASN A 133 -16.02 5.35 12.14
N ASP A 134 -14.71 5.62 12.04
CA ASP A 134 -14.02 5.79 10.77
C ASP A 134 -13.69 4.45 10.09
N PHE A 135 -13.72 3.34 10.84
CA PHE A 135 -13.51 2.00 10.29
C PHE A 135 -14.83 1.43 9.78
N GLY A 136 -14.77 0.74 8.65
CA GLY A 136 -15.95 0.08 8.09
C GLY A 136 -15.91 0.02 6.58
N ALA A 137 -16.96 -0.56 6.00
CA ALA A 137 -16.99 -0.89 4.58
C ALA A 137 -16.88 0.33 3.65
N ASP A 138 -17.47 1.46 4.05
CA ASP A 138 -17.67 2.59 3.15
C ASP A 138 -16.89 3.86 3.52
N ARG A 139 -16.33 3.91 4.74
CA ARG A 139 -15.86 5.16 5.36
C ARG A 139 -14.35 5.23 5.62
N GLY A 140 -13.66 4.10 5.73
CA GLY A 140 -12.24 4.11 6.01
C GLY A 140 -11.59 2.74 6.02
N PRO A 141 -10.54 2.51 6.84
CA PRO A 141 -9.79 1.26 6.79
C PRO A 141 -10.67 0.05 7.13
N ALA A 142 -10.54 -1.01 6.36
CA ALA A 142 -11.13 -2.31 6.65
C ALA A 142 -10.03 -3.35 6.92
N LEU A 143 -10.32 -4.28 7.83
CA LEU A 143 -9.37 -5.24 8.38
C LEU A 143 -9.86 -6.66 8.06
N PHE A 144 -8.98 -7.52 7.60
CA PHE A 144 -9.31 -8.87 7.14
C PHE A 144 -8.29 -9.88 7.66
N GLU A 145 -8.78 -11.04 8.10
CA GLU A 145 -7.93 -12.20 8.45
C GLU A 145 -7.63 -13.07 7.24
N PHE A 146 -8.49 -13.04 6.22
CA PHE A 146 -8.40 -13.88 5.03
C PHE A 146 -8.35 -13.04 3.75
N PRO A 147 -7.57 -13.47 2.74
CA PRO A 147 -7.42 -12.73 1.50
C PRO A 147 -8.70 -12.72 0.65
N GLU A 148 -9.51 -13.78 0.66
CA GLU A 148 -10.72 -13.89 -0.18
C GLU A 148 -11.72 -12.74 0.06
N PRO A 149 -12.18 -12.44 1.29
CA PRO A 149 -13.08 -11.32 1.53
C PRO A 149 -12.43 -9.95 1.26
N LEU A 150 -11.10 -9.84 1.40
CA LEU A 150 -10.36 -8.63 1.07
C LEU A 150 -10.37 -8.37 -0.44
N VAL A 151 -10.09 -9.40 -1.25
CA VAL A 151 -10.10 -9.32 -2.72
C VAL A 151 -11.49 -8.93 -3.21
N GLN A 152 -12.55 -9.58 -2.70
CA GLN A 152 -13.93 -9.22 -3.05
C GLN A 152 -14.26 -7.76 -2.70
N ARG A 153 -13.74 -7.25 -1.58
CA ARG A 153 -13.92 -5.84 -1.20
C ARG A 153 -13.16 -4.90 -2.15
N ALA A 154 -11.93 -5.24 -2.49
CA ALA A 154 -11.10 -4.44 -3.39
C ALA A 154 -11.70 -4.36 -4.81
N GLU A 155 -12.23 -5.48 -5.34
CA GLU A 155 -12.96 -5.50 -6.62
C GLU A 155 -14.19 -4.60 -6.59
N ARG A 156 -14.97 -4.66 -5.51
CA ARG A 156 -16.13 -3.77 -5.34
C ARG A 156 -15.71 -2.31 -5.32
N ALA A 157 -14.67 -1.96 -4.57
CA ALA A 157 -14.14 -0.61 -4.52
C ALA A 157 -13.74 -0.10 -5.92
N GLN A 158 -13.06 -0.92 -6.73
CA GLN A 158 -12.72 -0.54 -8.10
C GLN A 158 -13.95 -0.35 -8.99
N LYS A 159 -14.97 -1.22 -8.89
CA LYS A 159 -16.24 -1.08 -9.61
C LYS A 159 -16.96 0.22 -9.25
N GLU A 160 -16.77 0.73 -8.04
CA GLU A 160 -17.31 2.00 -7.54
C GLU A 160 -16.40 3.21 -7.86
N GLY A 161 -15.31 3.03 -8.61
CA GLY A 161 -14.35 4.10 -8.93
C GLY A 161 -13.50 4.54 -7.74
N LYS A 162 -13.45 3.73 -6.68
CA LYS A 162 -12.59 3.92 -5.50
C LYS A 162 -11.24 3.22 -5.70
N LEU A 163 -10.26 3.63 -4.91
CA LEU A 163 -8.86 3.21 -5.02
C LEU A 163 -8.50 2.28 -3.85
N PRO A 164 -8.50 0.95 -4.03
CA PRO A 164 -8.06 0.04 -2.98
C PRO A 164 -6.55 0.15 -2.78
N LEU A 165 -6.13 0.28 -1.52
CA LEU A 165 -4.75 0.12 -1.08
C LEU A 165 -4.72 -1.11 -0.18
N ILE A 166 -3.98 -2.14 -0.58
CA ILE A 166 -3.87 -3.36 0.22
C ILE A 166 -2.59 -3.31 1.04
N ILE A 167 -2.69 -3.49 2.36
CA ILE A 167 -1.56 -3.58 3.27
C ILE A 167 -1.50 -5.00 3.80
N ILE A 168 -0.35 -5.65 3.67
CA ILE A 168 -0.14 -7.04 4.06
C ILE A 168 0.85 -7.06 5.23
N ASP A 169 0.41 -7.56 6.39
CA ASP A 169 1.23 -7.68 7.60
C ASP A 169 2.44 -8.61 7.38
N GLU A 170 3.50 -8.40 8.18
CA GLU A 170 4.78 -9.08 7.98
C GLU A 170 4.76 -10.60 8.14
N MET A 171 3.74 -11.09 8.82
CA MET A 171 3.59 -12.50 9.16
C MET A 171 2.69 -13.26 8.19
N GLU A 172 2.24 -12.61 7.12
CA GLU A 172 1.60 -13.31 6.01
C GLU A 172 2.66 -14.09 5.24
N GLU A 173 2.68 -15.41 5.43
CA GLU A 173 3.70 -16.29 4.84
C GLU A 173 3.53 -16.47 3.32
N ALA A 174 2.32 -16.25 2.82
CA ALA A 174 1.99 -16.39 1.40
C ALA A 174 1.13 -15.22 0.92
N VAL A 175 1.44 -14.70 -0.26
CA VAL A 175 0.62 -13.68 -0.92
C VAL A 175 -0.37 -14.36 -1.85
N ASN A 176 -1.67 -14.16 -1.61
CA ASN A 176 -2.72 -14.58 -2.53
C ASN A 176 -2.56 -13.85 -3.88
N LEU A 177 -2.49 -14.60 -4.99
CA LEU A 177 -2.29 -14.02 -6.33
C LEU A 177 -3.41 -13.04 -6.74
N GLY A 178 -4.62 -13.22 -6.22
CA GLY A 178 -5.74 -12.30 -6.42
C GLY A 178 -5.50 -10.91 -5.79
N VAL A 179 -4.57 -10.77 -4.85
CA VAL A 179 -4.14 -9.44 -4.35
C VAL A 179 -3.23 -8.73 -5.36
N LEU A 180 -2.44 -9.48 -6.12
CA LEU A 180 -1.45 -8.92 -7.05
C LEU A 180 -2.06 -8.27 -8.29
N GLN A 181 -3.36 -8.45 -8.53
CA GLN A 181 -4.08 -7.79 -9.62
C GLN A 181 -4.35 -6.29 -9.33
N PHE A 182 -4.32 -5.88 -8.05
CA PHE A 182 -4.63 -4.50 -7.67
C PHE A 182 -3.42 -3.57 -7.86
N PRO A 183 -3.66 -2.30 -8.23
CA PRO A 183 -2.59 -1.37 -8.58
C PRO A 183 -1.76 -0.90 -7.37
N LEU A 184 -2.31 -0.96 -6.16
CA LEU A 184 -1.64 -0.52 -4.95
C LEU A 184 -1.63 -1.61 -3.88
N TRP A 185 -0.44 -2.08 -3.54
CA TRP A 185 -0.24 -2.93 -2.38
C TRP A 185 1.14 -2.74 -1.75
N LEU A 186 1.14 -2.76 -0.42
CA LEU A 186 2.30 -2.63 0.44
C LEU A 186 2.38 -3.88 1.33
N ALA A 187 3.36 -4.73 1.09
CA ALA A 187 3.63 -5.87 1.96
C ALA A 187 4.85 -5.59 2.85
N PHE A 188 4.80 -6.06 4.09
CA PHE A 188 6.00 -6.13 4.92
C PHE A 188 6.61 -7.52 4.75
N ALA A 189 7.85 -7.60 4.29
CA ALA A 189 8.57 -8.85 4.22
C ALA A 189 9.32 -9.07 5.55
N PRO A 190 9.27 -10.28 6.15
CA PRO A 190 10.09 -10.58 7.30
C PRO A 190 11.55 -10.35 6.95
N ALA A 191 12.33 -9.89 7.93
CA ALA A 191 13.77 -9.85 7.76
C ALA A 191 14.21 -11.30 7.56
N VAL A 192 14.82 -11.61 6.42
CA VAL A 192 15.59 -12.85 6.30
C VAL A 192 16.64 -12.73 7.39
N THR A 193 16.42 -13.39 8.52
CA THR A 193 17.48 -13.58 9.50
C THR A 193 18.56 -14.32 8.72
N ASP A 194 19.78 -13.79 8.67
CA ASP A 194 20.91 -14.49 8.10
C ASP A 194 21.16 -15.76 8.93
N TYR A 195 20.35 -16.80 8.73
CA TYR A 195 20.54 -18.15 9.28
C TYR A 195 21.82 -18.81 8.73
N GLN A 196 22.63 -18.08 7.94
CA GLN A 196 23.81 -18.56 7.24
C GLN A 196 25.14 -17.99 7.77
N SER A 197 25.14 -17.04 8.72
CA SER A 197 26.39 -16.45 9.22
C SER A 197 26.91 -17.02 10.55
N THR A 198 26.11 -17.77 11.32
CA THR A 198 26.56 -18.35 12.60
C THR A 198 27.24 -19.72 12.46
N ASN A 199 26.98 -20.47 11.38
CA ASN A 199 27.59 -21.79 11.17
C ASN A 199 28.99 -21.75 10.55
N TYR A 200 29.46 -20.59 10.04
CA TYR A 200 30.79 -20.49 9.43
C TYR A 200 31.93 -20.22 10.42
N TYR A 201 31.64 -19.83 11.66
CA TYR A 201 32.65 -19.53 12.69
C TYR A 201 32.85 -20.62 13.75
N GLN A 202 32.18 -21.79 13.62
CA GLN A 202 32.41 -22.94 14.50
C GLN A 202 33.22 -24.07 13.85
N ALA A 203 33.81 -23.84 12.68
CA ALA A 203 34.58 -24.84 11.94
C ALA A 203 36.07 -24.48 11.77
N TYR A 204 36.65 -23.68 12.66
CA TYR A 204 38.09 -23.39 12.72
C TYR A 204 38.60 -23.39 14.16
#